data_AF-A0A4S9YPM1-F1
#
_entry.id   AF-A0A4S9YPM1-F1
#
_cell.length_a   1.000
_cell.length_b   1.000
_cell.length_c   1.000
_cell.angle_alpha   90.00
_cell.angle_beta   90.00
_cell.angle_gamma   90.00
#
_symmetry.space_group_name_H-M   'P 1'
#
loop_
_entity.id
_entity.type
_entity.pdbx_description
1 polymer ?
#
loop_
_entity_poly.entity_id
_entity_poly.type
_entity_poly.pdbx_seq_one_letter_code
_entity_poly.pdbx_strand_id
1 'polypeptide(L)'
;GPAIIHFGAHDSHSAGTDVYPPSFERRVAPCMELMAGIVSSESNPTFKIAFSGRKRPGRYILKFASKGFPGAHSGRHLYNMLGGRVYEVDWLRADLLQAHDPDPENALKLILDSTETDKKVEMFVGKEEQKVLAQAMDCFPWSSLSYSIHRGLRDILVAFSKSRMNRHRAELANILHNAVKQHATELEAKGWESKFVSDYMADMAAAAVSADKGDSGDSVRVVTDIAMCIAQTSDAKKLDVTEFWTSERENLGAMDVVALVKCFILEWSTDFDYQMYHDLPLTMEFA
;
A
#
# COMPACT_ATOMS: atom_id res chain seq x y z
N GLY A 1 11.55 -10.06 -36.81
CA GLY A 1 11.97 -9.30 -35.62
C GLY A 1 11.21 -9.82 -34.43
N PRO A 2 11.61 -9.50 -33.20
CA PRO A 2 10.78 -9.80 -32.04
C PRO A 2 9.45 -8.96 -32.08
N ALA A 3 8.51 -9.05 -31.12
CA ALA A 3 7.11 -8.53 -31.27
C ALA A 3 6.65 -7.50 -30.21
N ILE A 4 6.02 -6.37 -30.61
CA ILE A 4 5.68 -5.21 -29.71
C ILE A 4 4.31 -5.45 -29.13
N ILE A 5 4.21 -5.38 -27.81
CA ILE A 5 2.94 -5.43 -27.12
C ILE A 5 2.65 -4.01 -26.63
N HIS A 6 1.58 -3.42 -27.16
CA HIS A 6 1.01 -2.18 -26.65
C HIS A 6 -0.13 -2.56 -25.69
N PHE A 7 0.00 -2.14 -24.43
CA PHE A 7 -1.10 -2.20 -23.48
C PHE A 7 -1.90 -0.90 -23.59
N GLY A 8 -3.21 -1.03 -23.78
CA GLY A 8 -4.17 0.07 -23.66
C GLY A 8 -5.01 -0.14 -22.41
N ALA A 9 -5.44 0.95 -21.78
CA ALA A 9 -6.32 0.89 -20.61
C ALA A 9 -7.57 0.08 -20.92
N HIS A 10 -7.91 -0.86 -20.04
CA HIS A 10 -9.20 -1.53 -20.06
C HIS A 10 -10.24 -0.60 -19.40
N ASP A 11 -10.48 0.58 -19.97
CA ASP A 11 -11.63 1.39 -19.58
C ASP A 11 -12.85 0.88 -20.34
N SER A 12 -13.65 0.05 -19.67
CA SER A 12 -15.02 -0.26 -20.07
C SER A 12 -15.96 0.95 -19.96
N HIS A 13 -15.43 2.12 -19.60
CA HIS A 13 -16.18 3.32 -19.27
C HIS A 13 -16.26 4.28 -20.46
N SER A 14 -17.48 4.63 -20.84
CA SER A 14 -17.75 5.66 -21.85
C SER A 14 -18.13 6.97 -21.15
N ALA A 15 -17.65 8.10 -21.66
CA ALA A 15 -17.86 9.44 -21.08
C ALA A 15 -19.35 9.84 -20.87
N GLY A 16 -20.30 9.10 -21.46
CA GLY A 16 -21.74 9.34 -21.31
C GLY A 16 -22.44 8.51 -20.23
N THR A 17 -21.76 7.52 -19.63
CA THR A 17 -22.35 6.60 -18.63
C THR A 17 -21.55 6.54 -17.34
N ASP A 18 -20.41 7.23 -17.29
CA ASP A 18 -19.46 7.06 -16.20
C ASP A 18 -19.72 8.03 -15.05
N VAL A 19 -19.61 7.50 -13.82
CA VAL A 19 -19.80 8.28 -12.58
C VAL A 19 -18.48 8.73 -11.97
N TYR A 20 -17.37 8.26 -12.53
CA TYR A 20 -16.00 8.51 -12.09
C TYR A 20 -15.37 9.69 -12.85
N PRO A 21 -14.39 10.38 -12.23
CA PRO A 21 -13.55 11.35 -12.93
C PRO A 21 -12.87 10.76 -14.17
N PRO A 22 -12.66 11.56 -15.23
CA PRO A 22 -12.13 11.09 -16.52
C PRO A 22 -10.65 10.71 -16.49
N SER A 23 -9.91 11.09 -15.43
CA SER A 23 -8.49 10.77 -15.28
C SER A 23 -8.08 10.79 -13.82
N PHE A 24 -7.10 9.97 -13.46
CA PHE A 24 -6.51 9.92 -12.12
C PHE A 24 -4.99 10.04 -12.19
N GLU A 25 -4.39 10.61 -11.14
CA GLU A 25 -2.93 10.67 -11.04
C GLU A 25 -2.34 9.26 -10.93
N ARG A 26 -1.35 8.95 -11.78
CA ARG A 26 -0.63 7.68 -11.76
C ARG A 26 0.81 7.89 -11.30
N ARG A 27 1.24 7.13 -10.31
CA ARG A 27 2.57 7.28 -9.68
C ARG A 27 3.44 6.07 -9.97
N VAL A 28 4.05 6.07 -11.15
CA VAL A 28 4.83 4.95 -11.69
C VAL A 28 6.06 4.65 -10.83
N ALA A 29 6.88 5.64 -10.48
CA ALA A 29 8.12 5.39 -9.75
C ALA A 29 7.92 4.71 -8.38
N PRO A 30 7.02 5.20 -7.49
CA PRO A 30 6.71 4.49 -6.24
C PRO A 30 6.12 3.09 -6.47
N CYS A 31 5.29 2.91 -7.50
CA CYS A 31 4.77 1.59 -7.88
C CYS A 31 5.90 0.61 -8.23
N MET A 32 6.88 1.04 -9.06
CA MET A 32 8.03 0.21 -9.42
C MET A 32 8.90 -0.16 -8.20
N GLU A 33 9.08 0.76 -7.24
CA GLU A 33 9.80 0.47 -5.99
C GLU A 33 9.05 -0.52 -5.10
N LEU A 34 7.73 -0.34 -4.93
CA LEU A 34 6.87 -1.27 -4.20
C LEU A 34 6.85 -2.68 -4.82
N MET A 35 6.90 -2.78 -6.15
CA MET A 35 7.07 -4.06 -6.86
C MET A 35 8.45 -4.69 -6.63
N ALA A 36 9.50 -3.87 -6.49
CA ALA A 36 10.82 -4.33 -6.06
C ALA A 36 10.90 -4.66 -4.55
N GLY A 37 9.81 -4.45 -3.82
CA GLY A 37 9.73 -4.70 -2.38
C GLY A 37 10.43 -3.64 -1.55
N ILE A 38 10.46 -2.39 -2.03
CA ILE A 38 11.12 -1.25 -1.39
C ILE A 38 10.07 -0.22 -0.99
N VAL A 39 10.19 0.28 0.24
CA VAL A 39 9.56 1.55 0.64
C VAL A 39 10.66 2.59 0.76
N SER A 40 10.45 3.75 0.12
CA SER A 40 11.35 4.88 0.16
C SER A 40 10.57 6.16 0.52
N SER A 41 11.28 7.20 0.95
CA SER A 41 10.69 8.52 1.19
C SER A 41 11.43 9.58 0.40
N GLU A 42 10.72 10.37 -0.41
CA GLU A 42 11.31 11.58 -1.03
C GLU A 42 11.68 12.63 0.04
N SER A 43 10.88 12.75 1.11
CA SER A 43 11.11 13.69 2.22
C SER A 43 12.27 13.27 3.12
N ASN A 44 12.56 11.97 3.20
CA ASN A 44 13.75 11.43 3.85
C ASN A 44 14.51 10.50 2.89
N PRO A 45 15.37 11.05 2.01
CA PRO A 45 16.09 10.28 0.99
C PRO A 45 17.00 9.18 1.55
N THR A 46 17.33 9.26 2.85
CA THR A 46 18.15 8.25 3.53
C THR A 46 17.34 7.03 3.98
N PHE A 47 16.01 7.16 4.06
CA PHE A 47 15.13 6.04 4.38
C PHE A 47 14.76 5.28 3.10
N LYS A 48 15.41 4.14 2.91
CA LYS A 48 15.07 3.16 1.87
C LYS A 48 15.18 1.77 2.47
N ILE A 49 14.05 1.08 2.60
CA ILE A 49 13.99 -0.22 3.23
C ILE A 49 13.38 -1.25 2.29
N ALA A 50 14.12 -2.33 2.05
CA ALA A 50 13.64 -3.47 1.29
C ALA A 50 13.08 -4.55 2.21
N PHE A 51 12.14 -5.34 1.69
CA PHE A 51 11.51 -6.46 2.39
C PHE A 51 11.88 -7.79 1.74
N SER A 52 12.04 -8.84 2.55
CA SER A 52 12.19 -10.19 2.02
C SER A 52 10.91 -10.68 1.32
N GLY A 53 11.06 -11.56 0.32
CA GLY A 53 9.94 -12.19 -0.39
C GLY A 53 9.00 -12.99 0.52
N ARG A 54 7.80 -13.32 0.01
CA ARG A 54 6.80 -14.13 0.74
C ARG A 54 7.45 -15.42 1.25
N LYS A 55 7.15 -15.78 2.50
CA LYS A 55 7.71 -16.94 3.17
C LYS A 55 6.73 -18.11 3.09
N ARG A 56 7.29 -19.31 2.97
CA ARG A 56 6.54 -20.56 3.15
C ARG A 56 6.13 -20.70 4.63
N PRO A 57 5.17 -21.58 4.97
CA PRO A 57 4.83 -21.86 6.37
C PRO A 57 6.05 -22.19 7.24
N GLY A 58 6.06 -21.65 8.45
CA GLY A 58 7.18 -21.79 9.38
C GLY A 58 7.27 -20.62 10.35
N ARG A 59 8.28 -20.69 11.24
CA ARG A 59 8.60 -19.66 12.22
C ARG A 59 9.79 -18.84 11.73
N TYR A 60 9.66 -17.53 11.72
CA TYR A 60 10.68 -16.61 11.21
C TYR A 60 10.93 -15.48 12.19
N ILE A 61 12.16 -14.97 12.25
CA ILE A 61 12.48 -13.71 12.91
C ILE A 61 12.84 -12.67 11.86
N LEU A 62 12.25 -11.48 11.97
CA LEU A 62 12.60 -10.34 11.14
C LEU A 62 13.87 -9.69 11.68
N LYS A 63 14.84 -9.45 10.82
CA LYS A 63 16.14 -8.85 11.15
C LYS A 63 16.42 -7.67 10.25
N PHE A 64 16.76 -6.54 10.85
CA PHE A 64 17.28 -5.40 10.15
C PHE A 64 18.75 -5.62 9.76
N ALA A 65 19.07 -5.33 8.49
CA ALA A 65 20.42 -5.34 7.97
C ALA A 65 20.68 -4.02 7.23
N SER A 66 21.52 -3.16 7.79
CA SER A 66 21.87 -1.90 7.14
C SER A 66 22.60 -2.15 5.83
N LYS A 67 22.18 -1.45 4.77
CA LYS A 67 22.66 -1.61 3.39
C LYS A 67 22.69 -3.08 2.93
N GLY A 68 21.77 -3.89 3.47
CA GLY A 68 21.74 -5.34 3.30
C GLY A 68 21.09 -5.82 2.00
N PHE A 69 20.45 -4.92 1.24
CA PHE A 69 19.69 -5.29 0.05
C PHE A 69 20.48 -5.98 -1.08
N PRO A 70 21.81 -5.81 -1.24
CA PRO A 70 22.58 -6.61 -2.21
C PRO A 70 22.43 -8.13 -2.01
N GLY A 71 22.11 -8.57 -0.78
CA GLY A 71 21.84 -9.97 -0.43
C GLY A 71 20.42 -10.47 -0.73
N ALA A 72 19.49 -9.60 -1.17
CA ALA A 72 18.12 -9.99 -1.47
C ALA A 72 18.00 -10.56 -2.89
N HIS A 73 17.81 -11.87 -3.05
CA HIS A 73 17.83 -12.50 -4.38
C HIS A 73 16.65 -12.15 -5.32
N SER A 74 15.49 -11.73 -4.81
CA SER A 74 14.32 -11.40 -5.66
C SER A 74 14.31 -9.93 -6.11
N GLY A 75 13.95 -9.01 -5.20
CA GLY A 75 13.65 -7.62 -5.52
C GLY A 75 14.83 -6.80 -6.07
N ARG A 76 16.08 -7.17 -5.73
CA ARG A 76 17.26 -6.39 -6.11
C ARG A 76 17.48 -6.30 -7.62
N HIS A 77 17.12 -7.35 -8.37
CA HIS A 77 17.34 -7.40 -9.81
C HIS A 77 16.40 -6.43 -10.51
N LEU A 78 15.12 -6.44 -10.11
CA LEU A 78 14.14 -5.47 -10.58
C LEU A 78 14.58 -4.04 -10.22
N TYR A 79 14.99 -3.80 -8.97
CA TYR A 79 15.45 -2.46 -8.56
C TYR A 79 16.64 -1.95 -9.39
N ASN A 80 17.64 -2.81 -9.64
CA ASN A 80 18.78 -2.44 -10.49
C ASN A 80 18.37 -2.15 -11.94
N MET A 81 17.41 -2.90 -12.51
CA MET A 81 16.89 -2.63 -13.85
C MET A 81 16.20 -1.27 -13.95
N LEU A 82 15.68 -0.76 -12.83
CA LEU A 82 15.07 0.57 -12.72
C LEU A 82 16.09 1.69 -12.51
N GLY A 83 17.39 1.39 -12.54
CA GLY A 83 18.47 2.34 -12.23
C GLY A 83 18.70 2.57 -10.74
N GLY A 84 18.06 1.76 -9.88
CA GLY A 84 18.23 1.81 -8.44
C GLY A 84 19.62 1.35 -7.98
N ARG A 85 20.05 1.83 -6.81
CA ARG A 85 21.36 1.53 -6.22
C ARG A 85 21.20 0.67 -4.97
N VAL A 86 21.39 -0.65 -5.12
CA VAL A 86 21.12 -1.62 -4.03
C VAL A 86 21.93 -1.40 -2.75
N TYR A 87 23.11 -0.78 -2.83
CA TYR A 87 23.98 -0.51 -1.68
C TYR A 87 23.53 0.70 -0.84
N GLU A 88 22.52 1.45 -1.30
CA GLU A 88 21.88 2.54 -0.56
C GLU A 88 20.63 2.07 0.20
N VAL A 89 20.27 0.78 0.10
CA VAL A 89 18.99 0.25 0.60
C VAL A 89 19.22 -0.71 1.76
N ASP A 90 18.64 -0.39 2.90
CA ASP A 90 18.58 -1.27 4.06
C ASP A 90 17.65 -2.47 3.79
N TRP A 91 17.73 -3.51 4.61
CA TRP A 91 16.94 -4.73 4.36
C TRP A 91 16.32 -5.32 5.63
N LEU A 92 15.02 -5.58 5.57
CA LEU A 92 14.28 -6.43 6.51
C LEU A 92 14.29 -7.86 6.00
N ARG A 93 15.20 -8.66 6.55
CA ARG A 93 15.41 -10.07 6.22
C ARG A 93 14.62 -10.95 7.19
N ALA A 94 13.81 -11.87 6.66
CA ALA A 94 13.19 -12.91 7.48
C ALA A 94 14.07 -14.17 7.50
N ASP A 95 14.60 -14.48 8.68
CA ASP A 95 15.43 -15.65 8.99
C ASP A 95 14.58 -16.76 9.59
N LEU A 96 14.78 -18.00 9.12
CA LEU A 96 14.03 -19.16 9.61
C LEU A 96 14.51 -19.55 11.01
N LEU A 97 13.59 -19.67 11.95
CA LEU A 97 13.82 -20.25 13.26
C LEU A 97 13.67 -21.78 13.20
N GLN A 98 14.52 -22.49 13.93
CA GLN A 98 14.42 -23.94 14.07
C GLN A 98 13.24 -24.30 14.98
N ALA A 99 12.73 -25.53 14.81
CA ALA A 99 11.57 -26.00 15.59
C ALA A 99 11.79 -25.95 17.11
N HIS A 100 13.03 -26.13 17.56
CA HIS A 100 13.42 -26.13 18.97
C HIS A 100 13.86 -24.74 19.49
N ASP A 101 13.97 -23.74 18.62
CA ASP A 101 14.31 -22.39 19.06
C ASP A 101 13.14 -21.84 19.89
N PRO A 102 13.39 -21.29 21.09
CA PRO A 102 12.35 -20.63 21.85
C PRO A 102 11.81 -19.42 21.08
N ASP A 103 10.57 -19.02 21.37
CA ASP A 103 10.04 -17.76 20.86
C ASP A 103 10.94 -16.61 21.33
N PRO A 104 11.37 -15.70 20.43
CA PRO A 104 12.20 -14.56 20.82
C PRO A 104 11.50 -13.70 21.89
N GLU A 105 12.17 -13.48 23.01
CA GLU A 105 11.62 -12.66 24.10
C GLU A 105 11.32 -11.24 23.63
N ASN A 106 10.19 -10.68 24.11
CA ASN A 106 9.75 -9.31 23.80
C ASN A 106 9.53 -8.99 22.30
N ALA A 107 9.44 -10.01 21.44
CA ALA A 107 9.12 -9.83 20.03
C ALA A 107 7.60 -9.77 19.81
N LEU A 108 7.18 -8.90 18.90
CA LEU A 108 5.81 -8.90 18.38
C LEU A 108 5.65 -10.11 17.45
N LYS A 109 4.65 -10.95 17.72
CA LYS A 109 4.30 -12.09 16.86
C LYS A 109 3.25 -11.67 15.84
N LEU A 110 3.63 -11.67 14.56
CA LEU A 110 2.75 -11.47 13.42
C LEU A 110 2.35 -12.82 12.81
N ILE A 111 1.11 -12.93 12.36
CA ILE A 111 0.63 -14.05 11.56
C ILE A 111 0.45 -13.55 10.13
N LEU A 112 1.27 -14.04 9.21
CA LEU A 112 1.22 -13.64 7.80
C LEU A 112 0.34 -14.58 6.98
N ASP A 113 -0.11 -14.10 5.82
CA ASP A 113 -0.82 -14.91 4.83
C ASP A 113 0.04 -16.10 4.38
N SER A 114 -0.60 -17.27 4.25
CA SER A 114 0.03 -18.53 3.85
C SER A 114 -0.46 -18.98 2.47
N THR A 115 0.45 -19.52 1.66
CA THR A 115 0.10 -20.19 0.39
C THR A 115 -0.44 -21.61 0.59
N GLU A 116 -0.34 -22.15 1.80
CA GLU A 116 -0.79 -23.49 2.14
C GLU A 116 -1.95 -23.40 3.14
N THR A 117 -3.09 -23.99 2.78
CA THR A 117 -4.29 -24.06 3.62
C THR A 117 -3.95 -24.65 4.99
N ASP A 118 -4.48 -24.04 6.05
CA ASP A 118 -4.31 -24.43 7.46
C ASP A 118 -2.88 -24.38 8.03
N LYS A 119 -1.91 -23.88 7.27
CA LYS A 119 -0.56 -23.64 7.78
C LYS A 119 -0.30 -22.17 7.98
N LYS A 120 0.49 -21.84 9.00
CA LYS A 120 0.77 -20.45 9.40
C LYS A 120 2.21 -20.08 9.09
N VAL A 121 2.40 -18.82 8.73
CA VAL A 121 3.69 -18.15 8.72
C VAL A 121 3.71 -17.27 9.96
N GLU A 122 4.52 -17.64 10.95
CA GLU A 122 4.70 -16.87 12.17
C GLU A 122 5.96 -16.02 12.04
N MET A 123 5.83 -14.72 12.24
CA MET A 123 6.95 -13.79 12.15
C MET A 123 7.13 -13.02 13.45
N PHE A 124 8.28 -13.21 14.08
CA PHE A 124 8.68 -12.50 15.28
C PHE A 124 9.45 -11.24 14.91
N VAL A 125 9.03 -10.10 15.45
CA VAL A 125 9.59 -8.79 15.12
C VAL A 125 10.14 -8.14 16.39
N GLY A 126 11.45 -7.90 16.42
CA GLY A 126 12.12 -7.20 17.51
C GLY A 126 11.72 -5.73 17.60
N LYS A 127 12.05 -5.06 18.71
CA LYS A 127 11.68 -3.65 18.92
C LYS A 127 12.27 -2.70 17.87
N GLU A 128 13.50 -2.93 17.43
CA GLU A 128 14.13 -2.11 16.39
C GLU A 128 13.45 -2.31 15.03
N GLU A 129 13.16 -3.56 14.65
CA GLU A 129 12.43 -3.85 13.42
C GLU A 129 11.00 -3.30 13.47
N GLN A 130 10.32 -3.30 14.62
CA GLN A 130 9.00 -2.66 14.78
C GLN A 130 9.04 -1.16 14.47
N LYS A 131 10.10 -0.45 14.89
CA LYS A 131 10.27 0.98 14.55
C LYS A 131 10.45 1.18 13.05
N VAL A 132 11.23 0.32 12.40
CA VAL A 132 11.44 0.36 10.95
C VAL A 132 10.14 0.07 10.20
N LEU A 133 9.33 -0.90 10.66
CA LEU A 133 8.02 -1.18 10.08
C LEU A 133 7.06 0.01 10.25
N ALA A 134 7.03 0.64 11.42
CA ALA A 134 6.23 1.84 11.66
C ALA A 134 6.65 2.98 10.72
N GLN A 135 7.95 3.25 10.58
CA GLN A 135 8.45 4.26 9.66
C GLN A 135 8.13 3.92 8.20
N ALA A 136 8.19 2.64 7.81
CA ALA A 136 7.80 2.19 6.47
C ALA A 136 6.31 2.43 6.20
N MET A 137 5.44 2.19 7.18
CA MET A 137 4.01 2.51 7.06
C MET A 137 3.76 4.02 6.95
N ASP A 138 4.49 4.82 7.72
CA ASP A 138 4.42 6.28 7.66
C ASP A 138 4.89 6.83 6.31
N CYS A 139 5.90 6.20 5.70
CA CYS A 139 6.49 6.57 4.41
C CYS A 139 5.87 5.83 3.20
N PHE A 140 4.85 4.98 3.40
CA PHE A 140 4.22 4.27 2.29
C PHE A 140 3.66 5.29 1.29
N PRO A 141 3.84 5.16 -0.04
CA PRO A 141 3.41 6.21 -0.97
C PRO A 141 1.88 6.29 -1.07
N TRP A 142 1.35 7.50 -1.29
CA TRP A 142 -0.05 7.72 -1.62
C TRP A 142 -0.35 7.34 -3.07
N SER A 143 -1.53 6.78 -3.32
CA SER A 143 -2.07 6.48 -4.66
C SER A 143 -3.59 6.53 -4.65
N SER A 144 -4.21 6.92 -5.76
CA SER A 144 -5.67 6.86 -5.96
C SER A 144 -6.17 5.46 -6.36
N LEU A 145 -5.26 4.47 -6.41
CA LEU A 145 -5.51 3.08 -6.80
C LEU A 145 -4.70 2.12 -5.92
N SER A 146 -5.16 0.88 -5.80
CA SER A 146 -4.39 -0.21 -5.22
C SER A 146 -3.10 -0.45 -6.02
N TYR A 147 -2.02 -0.86 -5.35
CA TYR A 147 -0.74 -1.12 -6.01
C TYR A 147 -0.63 -2.58 -6.48
N SER A 148 0.08 -2.78 -7.59
CA SER A 148 0.81 -4.03 -7.81
C SER A 148 1.99 -4.05 -6.85
N ILE A 149 2.03 -5.02 -5.93
CA ILE A 149 2.96 -4.96 -4.79
C ILE A 149 3.67 -6.28 -4.52
N HIS A 150 4.94 -6.18 -4.12
CA HIS A 150 5.73 -7.33 -3.70
C HIS A 150 5.08 -8.06 -2.50
N ARG A 151 4.66 -9.32 -2.70
CA ARG A 151 3.92 -10.13 -1.70
C ARG A 151 4.50 -10.06 -0.29
N GLY A 152 5.81 -10.26 -0.15
CA GLY A 152 6.44 -10.31 1.17
C GLY A 152 6.39 -8.97 1.91
N LEU A 153 6.48 -7.85 1.17
CA LEU A 153 6.31 -6.51 1.74
C LEU A 153 4.86 -6.36 2.23
N ARG A 154 3.90 -6.67 1.34
CA ARG A 154 2.46 -6.56 1.66
C ARG A 154 2.10 -7.38 2.88
N ASP A 155 2.45 -8.66 2.91
CA ASP A 155 2.05 -9.57 3.99
C ASP A 155 2.59 -9.07 5.35
N ILE A 156 3.85 -8.63 5.38
CA ILE A 156 4.49 -8.12 6.60
C ILE A 156 3.80 -6.83 7.08
N LEU A 157 3.61 -5.86 6.18
CA LEU A 157 3.02 -4.57 6.55
C LEU A 157 1.54 -4.69 6.94
N VAL A 158 0.75 -5.48 6.20
CA VAL A 158 -0.66 -5.75 6.55
C VAL A 158 -0.76 -6.45 7.90
N ALA A 159 0.05 -7.48 8.15
CA ALA A 159 0.02 -8.15 9.45
C ALA A 159 0.45 -7.24 10.60
N PHE A 160 1.44 -6.37 10.36
CA PHE A 160 1.91 -5.39 11.33
C PHE A 160 0.86 -4.34 11.68
N SER A 161 0.16 -3.80 10.67
CA SER A 161 -0.82 -2.73 10.84
C SER A 161 -2.18 -3.22 11.35
N LYS A 162 -2.52 -4.50 11.13
CA LYS A 162 -3.86 -5.08 11.32
C LYS A 162 -4.53 -4.70 12.63
N SER A 163 -3.85 -4.86 13.76
CA SER A 163 -4.47 -4.58 15.07
C SER A 163 -4.83 -3.10 15.24
N ARG A 164 -4.00 -2.18 14.75
CA ARG A 164 -4.25 -0.74 14.87
C ARG A 164 -5.28 -0.30 13.83
N MET A 165 -5.18 -0.77 12.59
CA MET A 165 -6.20 -0.52 11.55
C MET A 165 -7.59 -0.96 12.02
N ASN A 166 -7.72 -2.19 12.55
CA ASN A 166 -9.01 -2.71 13.02
C ASN A 166 -9.58 -1.95 14.22
N ARG A 167 -8.75 -1.32 15.05
CA ARG A 167 -9.22 -0.47 16.15
C ARG A 167 -9.92 0.80 15.63
N HIS A 168 -9.43 1.37 14.54
CA HIS A 168 -9.94 2.61 13.96
C HIS A 168 -10.87 2.39 12.76
N ARG A 169 -11.06 1.16 12.28
CA ARG A 169 -11.80 0.86 11.03
C ARG A 169 -13.22 1.42 11.03
N ALA A 170 -13.96 1.23 12.12
CA ALA A 170 -15.32 1.76 12.25
C ALA A 170 -15.35 3.30 12.33
N GLU A 171 -14.38 3.90 13.03
CA GLU A 171 -14.24 5.35 13.13
C GLU A 171 -13.90 5.95 11.77
N LEU A 172 -12.94 5.38 11.04
CA LEU A 172 -12.56 5.78 9.69
C LEU A 172 -13.73 5.70 8.72
N ALA A 173 -14.49 4.60 8.73
CA ALA A 173 -15.68 4.44 7.89
C ALA A 173 -16.70 5.57 8.14
N ASN A 174 -16.94 5.92 9.41
CA ASN A 174 -17.84 7.02 9.78
C ASN A 174 -17.28 8.39 9.36
N ILE A 175 -15.96 8.63 9.51
CA ILE A 175 -15.33 9.88 9.08
C ILE A 175 -15.51 10.07 7.58
N LEU A 176 -15.19 9.05 6.77
CA LEU A 176 -15.32 9.11 5.32
C LEU A 176 -16.78 9.29 4.89
N HIS A 177 -17.71 8.56 5.51
CA HIS A 177 -19.15 8.69 5.24
C HIS A 177 -19.64 10.12 5.43
N ASN A 178 -19.32 10.72 6.58
CA ASN A 178 -19.73 12.09 6.90
C ASN A 178 -19.04 13.15 6.03
N ALA A 179 -17.79 12.89 5.61
CA ALA A 179 -17.01 13.81 4.80
C ALA A 179 -17.60 14.01 3.39
N VAL A 180 -18.24 13.01 2.80
CA VAL A 180 -18.84 13.13 1.45
C VAL A 180 -19.80 14.31 1.38
N LYS A 181 -20.69 14.44 2.37
CA LYS A 181 -21.66 15.56 2.41
C LYS A 181 -20.98 16.92 2.61
N GLN A 182 -19.89 16.95 3.38
CA GLN A 182 -19.15 18.19 3.66
C GLN A 182 -18.35 18.67 2.46
N HIS A 183 -17.85 17.73 1.65
CA HIS A 183 -16.97 17.99 0.52
C HIS A 183 -17.63 17.73 -0.84
N ALA A 184 -18.97 17.67 -0.90
CA ALA A 184 -19.71 17.32 -2.12
C ALA A 184 -19.33 18.23 -3.30
N THR A 185 -19.30 19.55 -3.10
CA THR A 185 -18.92 20.51 -4.15
C THR A 185 -17.49 20.28 -4.66
N GLU A 186 -16.56 19.88 -3.79
CA GLU A 186 -15.17 19.62 -4.16
C GLU A 186 -15.05 18.32 -4.96
N LEU A 187 -15.80 17.29 -4.58
CA LEU A 187 -15.86 16.02 -5.29
C LEU A 187 -16.49 16.19 -6.68
N GLU A 188 -17.59 16.91 -6.79
CA GLU A 188 -18.21 17.26 -8.08
C GLU A 188 -17.25 18.07 -8.97
N ALA A 189 -16.51 19.02 -8.39
CA ALA A 189 -15.50 19.80 -9.11
C ALA A 189 -14.32 18.94 -9.63
N LYS A 190 -14.04 17.80 -9.00
CA LYS A 190 -13.07 16.79 -9.50
C LYS A 190 -13.63 15.95 -10.65
N GLY A 191 -14.92 16.08 -10.98
CA GLY A 191 -15.57 15.37 -12.07
C GLY A 191 -16.38 14.14 -11.64
N TRP A 192 -16.62 13.95 -10.34
CA TRP A 192 -17.57 12.94 -9.87
C TRP A 192 -19.01 13.35 -10.23
N GLU A 193 -19.83 12.39 -10.63
CA GLU A 193 -21.23 12.68 -10.98
C GLU A 193 -22.05 13.04 -9.72
N SER A 194 -22.79 14.14 -9.78
CA SER A 194 -23.51 14.71 -8.63
C SER A 194 -24.43 13.72 -7.93
N LYS A 195 -25.22 12.94 -8.68
CA LYS A 195 -26.14 11.97 -8.10
C LYS A 195 -25.38 10.80 -7.45
N PHE A 196 -24.25 10.39 -8.01
CA PHE A 196 -23.38 9.41 -7.39
C PHE A 196 -22.81 9.91 -6.05
N VAL A 197 -22.33 11.15 -6.01
CA VAL A 197 -21.84 11.80 -4.78
C VAL A 197 -22.95 11.86 -3.72
N SER A 198 -24.17 12.26 -4.11
CA SER A 198 -25.28 12.43 -3.17
C SER A 198 -25.87 11.12 -2.66
N ASP A 199 -25.99 10.11 -3.52
CA ASP A 199 -26.81 8.93 -3.25
C ASP A 199 -26.01 7.68 -2.86
N TYR A 200 -24.74 7.56 -3.27
CA TYR A 200 -24.01 6.28 -3.19
C TYR A 200 -22.59 6.38 -2.62
N MET A 201 -21.87 7.46 -2.86
CA MET A 201 -20.44 7.54 -2.57
C MET A 201 -20.10 7.31 -1.08
N ALA A 202 -20.91 7.86 -0.17
CA ALA A 202 -20.69 7.72 1.28
C ALA A 202 -20.80 6.26 1.74
N ASP A 203 -21.85 5.56 1.31
CA ASP A 203 -22.07 4.17 1.68
C ASP A 203 -21.03 3.25 1.05
N MET A 204 -20.62 3.53 -0.20
CA MET A 204 -19.55 2.80 -0.88
C MET A 204 -18.21 2.94 -0.15
N ALA A 205 -17.85 4.15 0.31
CA ALA A 205 -16.62 4.39 1.07
C ALA A 205 -16.64 3.65 2.42
N ALA A 206 -17.74 3.75 3.16
CA ALA A 206 -17.88 3.11 4.47
C ALA A 206 -17.86 1.57 4.36
N ALA A 207 -18.56 1.01 3.37
CA ALA A 207 -18.58 -0.42 3.11
C ALA A 207 -17.19 -0.94 2.69
N ALA A 208 -16.48 -0.22 1.81
CA ALA A 208 -15.14 -0.59 1.38
C ALA A 208 -14.16 -0.62 2.55
N VAL A 209 -14.10 0.42 3.39
CA VAL A 209 -13.21 0.44 4.56
C VAL A 209 -13.56 -0.66 5.57
N SER A 210 -14.86 -0.92 5.75
CA SER A 210 -15.33 -1.99 6.65
C SER A 210 -15.01 -3.38 6.13
N ALA A 211 -14.85 -3.54 4.82
CA ALA A 211 -14.36 -4.76 4.21
C ALA A 211 -12.84 -4.84 4.40
N ASP A 212 -12.42 -5.66 5.37
CA ASP A 212 -11.01 -5.98 5.69
C ASP A 212 -10.15 -6.37 4.46
N LYS A 213 -10.78 -6.73 3.33
CA LYS A 213 -10.15 -7.01 2.03
C LYS A 213 -11.12 -6.70 0.89
N GLY A 214 -10.57 -6.42 -0.29
CA GLY A 214 -11.32 -6.27 -1.53
C GLY A 214 -10.40 -6.17 -2.75
N ASP A 215 -11.00 -6.13 -3.93
CA ASP A 215 -10.33 -6.10 -5.24
C ASP A 215 -10.88 -5.04 -6.20
N SER A 216 -11.82 -4.20 -5.74
CA SER A 216 -12.41 -3.13 -6.57
C SER A 216 -11.55 -1.86 -6.57
N GLY A 217 -11.01 -1.50 -7.73
CA GLY A 217 -10.32 -0.23 -7.94
C GLY A 217 -11.21 0.99 -7.73
N ASP A 218 -12.50 0.89 -8.03
CA ASP A 218 -13.45 2.01 -7.87
C ASP A 218 -13.70 2.34 -6.40
N SER A 219 -13.79 1.33 -5.55
CA SER A 219 -13.87 1.52 -4.10
C SER A 219 -12.64 2.23 -3.57
N VAL A 220 -11.45 1.88 -4.09
CA VAL A 220 -10.21 2.56 -3.70
C VAL A 220 -10.24 4.03 -4.10
N ARG A 221 -10.61 4.34 -5.35
CA ARG A 221 -10.72 5.71 -5.86
C ARG A 221 -11.64 6.57 -5.00
N VAL A 222 -12.83 6.06 -4.69
CA VAL A 222 -13.81 6.74 -3.81
C VAL A 222 -13.18 7.06 -2.46
N VAL A 223 -12.61 6.06 -1.78
CA VAL A 223 -12.01 6.25 -0.44
C VAL A 223 -10.86 7.26 -0.48
N THR A 224 -10.00 7.17 -1.49
CA THR A 224 -8.83 8.06 -1.61
C THR A 224 -9.24 9.50 -1.91
N ASP A 225 -10.23 9.73 -2.77
CA ASP A 225 -10.63 11.10 -3.13
C ASP A 225 -11.30 11.84 -1.98
N ILE A 226 -12.10 11.14 -1.18
CA ILE A 226 -12.67 11.67 0.07
C ILE A 226 -11.55 12.03 1.05
N ALA A 227 -10.57 11.14 1.22
CA ALA A 227 -9.44 11.40 2.12
C ALA A 227 -8.56 12.57 1.66
N MET A 228 -8.39 12.77 0.36
CA MET A 228 -7.72 13.95 -0.19
C MET A 228 -8.50 15.24 0.11
N CYS A 229 -9.84 15.21 0.04
CA CYS A 229 -10.69 16.33 0.44
C CYS A 229 -10.56 16.63 1.94
N ILE A 230 -10.56 15.61 2.80
CA ILE A 230 -10.32 15.77 4.26
C ILE A 230 -8.94 16.39 4.53
N ALA A 231 -7.91 15.96 3.79
CA ALA A 231 -6.55 16.51 3.88
C ALA A 231 -6.41 17.89 3.22
N GLN A 232 -7.46 18.40 2.57
CA GLN A 232 -7.50 19.69 1.87
C GLN A 232 -6.33 19.87 0.91
N THR A 233 -6.03 18.82 0.14
CA THR A 233 -4.95 18.86 -0.83
C THR A 233 -5.29 18.14 -2.12
N SER A 234 -4.77 18.67 -3.23
CA SER A 234 -4.76 18.04 -4.54
C SER A 234 -3.39 17.45 -4.90
N ASP A 235 -2.39 17.61 -4.02
CA ASP A 235 -1.01 17.17 -4.26
C ASP A 235 -0.75 15.86 -3.51
N ALA A 236 -0.77 14.74 -4.24
CA ALA A 236 -0.56 13.41 -3.68
C ALA A 236 0.78 13.29 -2.93
N LYS A 237 1.82 14.04 -3.33
CA LYS A 237 3.13 13.97 -2.66
C LYS A 237 3.07 14.44 -1.21
N LYS A 238 2.15 15.34 -0.88
CA LYS A 238 1.95 15.81 0.51
C LYS A 238 1.38 14.73 1.42
N LEU A 239 0.88 13.64 0.86
CA LEU A 239 0.26 12.52 1.57
C LEU A 239 1.22 11.32 1.75
N ASP A 240 2.42 11.39 1.16
CA ASP A 240 3.41 10.30 1.22
C ASP A 240 3.96 10.05 2.60
N VAL A 241 4.00 11.07 3.45
CA VAL A 241 4.58 10.98 4.79
C VAL A 241 3.53 11.34 5.83
N THR A 242 3.34 10.41 6.77
CA THR A 242 2.52 10.57 7.97
C THR A 242 3.37 10.34 9.22
N GLU A 243 2.79 10.48 10.41
CA GLU A 243 3.47 10.17 11.69
C GLU A 243 2.63 9.24 12.59
N PHE A 244 1.52 8.71 12.06
CA PHE A 244 0.52 7.94 12.78
C PHE A 244 1.07 6.60 13.29
N TRP A 245 1.94 5.96 12.51
CA TRP A 245 2.45 4.64 12.86
C TRP A 245 3.55 4.71 13.91
N THR A 246 4.41 5.73 13.82
CA THR A 246 5.48 6.01 14.79
C THR A 246 5.00 6.71 16.06
N SER A 247 3.92 7.50 16.00
CA SER A 247 3.41 8.30 17.13
C SER A 247 1.89 8.16 17.27
N GLU A 248 1.44 7.21 18.10
CA GLU A 248 0.01 6.96 18.34
C GLU A 248 -0.67 8.15 19.02
N ARG A 249 -1.90 8.45 18.59
CA ARG A 249 -2.72 9.57 19.09
C ARG A 249 -4.12 9.06 19.41
N GLU A 250 -4.78 9.67 20.40
CA GLU A 250 -6.13 9.27 20.82
C GLU A 250 -7.22 9.69 19.84
N ASN A 251 -7.06 10.85 19.17
CA ASN A 251 -8.03 11.38 18.23
C ASN A 251 -7.44 11.41 16.81
N LEU A 252 -8.21 10.97 15.82
CA LEU A 252 -7.80 10.98 14.42
C LEU A 252 -7.87 12.40 13.82
N GLY A 253 -6.73 12.94 13.44
CA GLY A 253 -6.62 14.12 12.57
C GLY A 253 -6.65 13.76 11.09
N ALA A 254 -6.61 14.78 10.22
CA ALA A 254 -6.63 14.58 8.76
C ALA A 254 -5.50 13.69 8.25
N MET A 255 -4.28 13.84 8.77
CA MET A 255 -3.14 13.00 8.37
C MET A 255 -3.19 11.59 8.97
N ASP A 256 -3.93 11.38 10.06
CA ASP A 256 -4.17 10.05 10.61
C ASP A 256 -5.18 9.29 9.73
N VAL A 257 -6.20 9.99 9.20
CA VAL A 257 -7.09 9.46 8.16
C VAL A 257 -6.30 9.06 6.92
N VAL A 258 -5.38 9.91 6.45
CA VAL A 258 -4.48 9.59 5.33
C VAL A 258 -3.66 8.34 5.62
N ALA A 259 -3.07 8.23 6.81
CA ALA A 259 -2.27 7.06 7.21
C ALA A 259 -3.09 5.76 7.20
N LEU A 260 -4.32 5.80 7.70
CA LEU A 260 -5.22 4.65 7.70
C LEU A 260 -5.71 4.31 6.29
N VAL A 261 -5.98 5.32 5.45
CA VAL A 261 -6.35 5.09 4.04
C VAL A 261 -5.19 4.50 3.24
N LYS A 262 -3.94 4.89 3.51
CA LYS A 262 -2.75 4.22 2.96
C LYS A 262 -2.69 2.74 3.35
N CYS A 263 -3.03 2.42 4.59
CA CYS A 263 -3.15 1.03 5.03
C CYS A 263 -4.30 0.29 4.33
N PHE A 264 -5.44 0.94 4.10
CA PHE A 264 -6.53 0.38 3.31
C PHE A 264 -6.10 0.11 1.86
N ILE A 265 -5.39 1.04 1.20
CA ILE A 265 -4.81 0.83 -0.14
C ILE A 265 -3.90 -0.40 -0.11
N LEU A 266 -3.03 -0.52 0.91
CA LEU A 266 -2.15 -1.66 1.10
C LEU A 266 -2.91 -3.00 1.27
N GLU A 267 -3.99 -3.02 2.06
CA GLU A 267 -4.87 -4.19 2.24
C GLU A 267 -5.50 -4.64 0.91
N TRP A 268 -5.88 -3.68 0.06
CA TRP A 268 -6.54 -3.88 -1.23
C TRP A 268 -5.55 -4.00 -2.41
N SER A 269 -4.26 -3.82 -2.14
CA SER A 269 -3.18 -4.06 -3.11
C SER A 269 -2.99 -5.55 -3.32
N THR A 270 -2.75 -5.96 -4.56
CA THR A 270 -2.55 -7.37 -4.93
C THR A 270 -1.18 -7.56 -5.55
N ASP A 271 -0.68 -8.80 -5.49
CA ASP A 271 0.52 -9.13 -6.23
C ASP A 271 0.16 -9.40 -7.68
N PHE A 272 0.89 -8.78 -8.61
CA PHE A 272 0.86 -8.97 -10.06
C PHE A 272 -0.34 -9.80 -10.57
N ASP A 273 -1.54 -9.27 -10.34
CA ASP A 273 -2.78 -9.83 -10.81
C ASP A 273 -3.18 -9.00 -12.03
N TYR A 274 -3.47 -9.67 -13.15
CA TYR A 274 -3.66 -9.05 -14.46
C TYR A 274 -5.03 -8.33 -14.57
N GLN A 275 -5.29 -7.39 -13.66
CA GLN A 275 -6.22 -6.28 -13.84
C GLN A 275 -5.41 -4.98 -13.77
N MET A 276 -4.49 -4.80 -14.71
CA MET A 276 -3.63 -3.62 -14.78
C MET A 276 -4.47 -2.35 -15.01
N TYR A 277 -4.88 -1.68 -13.93
CA TYR A 277 -5.33 -0.28 -13.93
C TYR A 277 -4.13 0.70 -13.98
N HIS A 278 -2.91 0.17 -14.02
CA HIS A 278 -1.66 0.92 -14.11
C HIS A 278 -1.02 0.69 -15.47
N ASP A 279 -0.84 1.75 -16.26
CA ASP A 279 0.05 1.70 -17.41
C ASP A 279 1.48 1.53 -16.90
N LEU A 280 2.03 0.33 -17.04
CA LEU A 280 3.48 0.16 -17.08
C LEU A 280 3.93 0.78 -18.41
N PRO A 281 4.78 1.81 -18.42
CA PRO A 281 5.36 2.30 -19.66
C PRO A 281 6.27 1.20 -20.22
N LEU A 282 5.71 0.36 -21.09
CA LEU A 282 6.41 -0.65 -21.85
C LEU A 282 6.23 -0.33 -23.33
N THR A 283 7.15 0.44 -23.86
CA THR A 283 7.40 0.49 -25.30
C THR A 283 8.36 -0.66 -25.61
N MET A 284 7.88 -1.72 -26.24
CA MET A 284 8.77 -2.62 -26.97
C MET A 284 8.90 -2.06 -28.38
N GLU A 285 10.08 -2.08 -28.98
CA GLU A 285 10.28 -1.74 -30.39
C GLU A 285 11.12 -2.85 -31.02
N PHE A 286 10.85 -3.17 -32.29
CA PHE A 286 11.63 -4.15 -33.03
C PHE A 286 12.39 -3.55 -34.17
N ALA A 287 13.70 -3.74 -34.10
CA ALA A 287 14.59 -3.77 -35.25
C ALA A 287 14.60 -5.19 -35.84
#